data_AF-A0A3P7NRQ4-F1
#
_entry.id   AF-A0A3P7NRQ4-F1
#
_cell.length_a   1.000
_cell.length_b   1.000
_cell.length_c   1.000
_cell.angle_alpha   90.00
_cell.angle_beta   90.00
_cell.angle_gamma   90.00
#
_symmetry.space_group_name_H-M   'P 1'
#
loop_
_entity.id
_entity.type
_entity.pdbx_description
1 polymer ?
#
loop_
_entity_poly.entity_id
_entity_poly.type
_entity_poly.pdbx_seq_one_letter_code
_entity_poly.pdbx_strand_id
1 'polypeptide(L)'
;MIKTYYGSTTARVIVYNNLSELFAIRSGVRQGCVLSSILFNYAIDWVHGRALQGNDGNELAHERRLTDLNYADDIALLAQSFDELQSMESRVNEGAKSVGFA
;
A
#
# COMPACT_ATOMS: atom_id res chain seq x y z
N MET A 1 4.61 -19.56 -8.73
CA MET A 1 5.03 -19.57 -7.31
C MET A 1 4.11 -18.71 -6.43
N ILE A 2 4.04 -17.37 -6.57
CA ILE A 2 3.15 -16.52 -5.74
C ILE A 2 1.68 -16.97 -5.80
N LYS A 3 1.15 -17.19 -7.01
CA LYS A 3 -0.22 -17.71 -7.22
C LYS A 3 -0.48 -19.05 -6.53
N THR A 4 0.55 -19.87 -6.33
CA THR A 4 0.45 -21.16 -5.63
C THR A 4 0.38 -20.95 -4.12
N TYR A 5 1.13 -19.99 -3.57
CA TYR A 5 1.10 -19.64 -2.14
C TYR A 5 -0.22 -18.98 -1.72
N TYR A 6 -0.84 -18.21 -2.61
CA TYR A 6 -2.08 -17.47 -2.35
C TYR A 6 -3.33 -18.13 -2.97
N GLY A 7 -3.15 -19.23 -3.70
CA GLY A 7 -4.26 -19.97 -4.31
C GLY A 7 -5.05 -20.73 -3.26
N SER A 8 -6.38 -20.75 -3.40
CA SER A 8 -7.29 -21.55 -2.56
C SER A 8 -7.09 -21.36 -1.04
N THR A 9 -6.64 -20.19 -0.60
CA THR A 9 -6.40 -19.90 0.82
C THR A 9 -7.72 -19.71 1.55
N THR A 10 -7.87 -20.32 2.73
CA THR A 10 -9.04 -20.20 3.60
C THR A 10 -8.62 -19.77 5.01
N ALA A 11 -9.56 -19.19 5.76
CA ALA A 11 -9.34 -18.78 7.15
C ALA A 11 -10.57 -19.03 8.02
N ARG A 12 -10.35 -18.98 9.34
CA ARG A 12 -11.38 -18.98 10.39
C ARG A 12 -11.00 -17.92 11.41
N VAL A 13 -11.99 -17.33 12.06
CA VAL A 13 -11.78 -16.35 13.13
C VAL A 13 -12.32 -16.89 14.45
N ILE A 14 -11.64 -16.58 15.55
CA ILE A 14 -12.11 -16.91 16.91
C ILE A 14 -12.85 -15.70 17.47
N VAL A 15 -14.10 -15.90 17.87
CA VAL A 15 -14.95 -14.87 18.48
C VAL A 15 -15.58 -15.46 19.75
N TYR A 16 -15.36 -14.81 20.90
CA TYR A 16 -15.82 -15.32 22.21
C TYR A 16 -15.47 -16.80 22.44
N ASN A 17 -14.23 -17.19 22.12
CA ASN A 17 -13.74 -18.57 22.23
C ASN A 17 -14.45 -19.61 21.31
N ASN A 18 -15.25 -19.15 20.36
CA ASN A 18 -15.89 -19.99 19.33
C ASN A 18 -15.24 -19.74 17.97
N LEU A 19 -15.05 -20.81 17.20
CA LEU A 19 -14.40 -20.74 15.89
C LEU A 19 -15.45 -20.59 14.79
N SER A 20 -15.32 -19.56 13.94
CA SER A 20 -16.25 -19.30 12.83
C SER A 20 -16.29 -20.44 11.82
N GLU A 21 -17.24 -20.43 10.89
CA GLU A 21 -17.15 -21.25 9.68
C GLU A 21 -15.90 -20.91 8.85
N LEU A 22 -15.47 -21.87 8.04
CA LEU A 22 -14.36 -21.69 7.10
C LEU A 22 -14.79 -20.78 5.95
N PHE A 23 -13.99 -19.76 5.63
CA PHE A 23 -14.24 -18.88 4.50
C PHE A 23 -13.00 -18.72 3.63
N ALA A 24 -13.20 -18.44 2.34
CA ALA A 24 -12.11 -18.20 1.39
C ALA A 24 -11.54 -16.79 1.54
N ILE A 25 -10.21 -16.68 1.54
CA ILE A 25 -9.50 -15.41 1.47
C ILE A 25 -9.48 -14.94 0.02
N ARG A 26 -10.08 -13.77 -0.24
CA ARG A 26 -10.19 -13.18 -1.58
C ARG A 26 -9.22 -12.05 -1.85
N SER A 27 -8.70 -11.42 -0.81
CA SER A 27 -7.80 -10.27 -0.87
C SER A 27 -6.87 -10.24 0.34
N GLY A 28 -5.84 -9.41 0.25
CA GLY A 28 -4.86 -9.23 1.32
C GLY A 28 -3.65 -10.16 1.23
N VAL A 29 -2.65 -9.86 2.04
CA VAL A 29 -1.42 -10.65 2.18
C VAL A 29 -1.44 -11.39 3.52
N ARG A 30 -0.73 -12.52 3.63
CA ARG A 30 -0.74 -13.34 4.85
C ARG A 30 0.17 -12.73 5.93
N GLN A 31 -0.37 -12.33 7.07
CA GLN A 31 0.45 -11.84 8.19
C GLN A 31 1.46 -12.91 8.65
N GLY A 32 2.69 -12.48 8.96
CA GLY A 32 3.79 -13.37 9.36
C GLY A 32 4.45 -14.17 8.22
N CYS A 33 3.98 -14.03 6.97
CA CYS A 33 4.64 -14.63 5.81
C CYS A 33 5.75 -13.71 5.30
N VAL A 34 6.94 -14.26 5.09
CA VAL A 34 8.13 -13.54 4.60
C VAL A 34 7.87 -12.85 3.25
N LEU A 35 7.03 -13.42 2.39
CA LEU A 35 6.70 -12.84 1.09
C LEU A 35 5.71 -11.67 1.17
N SER A 36 4.94 -11.56 2.25
CA SER A 36 3.87 -10.57 2.36
C SER A 36 4.39 -9.15 2.37
N SER A 37 5.49 -8.89 3.07
CA SER A 37 6.11 -7.56 3.11
C SER A 37 6.59 -7.11 1.72
N ILE A 38 7.16 -8.03 0.94
CA ILE A 38 7.61 -7.73 -0.44
C ILE A 38 6.42 -7.43 -1.35
N LEU A 39 5.36 -8.23 -1.26
CA LEU A 39 4.15 -8.05 -2.07
C LEU A 39 3.44 -6.74 -1.73
N PHE A 40 3.39 -6.39 -0.44
CA PHE A 40 2.81 -5.14 0.02
C PHE A 40 3.61 -3.93 -0.50
N ASN A 41 4.93 -3.95 -0.34
CA ASN A 41 5.80 -2.89 -0.85
C ASN A 41 5.68 -2.71 -2.37
N TYR A 42 5.53 -3.80 -3.13
CA TYR A 42 5.32 -3.72 -4.58
C TYR A 42 4.01 -3.03 -4.95
N ALA A 43 2.94 -3.24 -4.17
CA ALA A 43 1.67 -2.55 -4.40
C ALA A 43 1.79 -1.05 -4.09
N ILE A 44 2.47 -0.67 -3.00
CA ILE A 44 2.72 0.74 -2.65
C ILE A 44 3.58 1.43 -3.73
N ASP A 45 4.67 0.80 -4.15
CA ASP A 45 5.56 1.31 -5.22
C ASP A 45 4.80 1.55 -6.53
N TRP A 46 3.91 0.62 -6.90
CA TRP A 46 3.05 0.77 -8.08
C TRP A 46 2.08 1.96 -7.96
N VAL A 47 1.52 2.20 -6.76
CA VAL A 47 0.65 3.35 -6.50
C VAL A 47 1.46 4.63 -6.63
N HIS A 48 2.61 4.71 -5.97
CA HIS A 48 3.46 5.91 -5.95
C HIS A 48 3.98 6.26 -7.35
N GLY A 49 4.43 5.26 -8.12
CA GLY A 49 4.91 5.46 -9.50
C GLY A 49 3.85 5.98 -10.47
N ARG A 50 2.55 5.90 -10.13
CA ARG A 50 1.45 6.51 -10.90
C ARG A 50 0.93 7.81 -10.29
N ALA A 51 0.97 7.88 -8.96
CA ALA A 51 0.38 8.96 -8.19
C ALA A 51 1.31 10.17 -7.97
N LEU A 52 2.63 10.03 -8.14
CA LEU A 52 3.59 11.10 -7.89
C LEU A 52 4.31 11.48 -9.21
N GLN A 53 4.45 12.78 -9.48
CA GLN A 53 5.11 13.35 -10.66
C GLN A 53 6.51 13.82 -10.34
N GLY A 54 7.37 13.96 -11.35
CA GLY A 54 8.76 14.42 -11.18
C GLY A 54 8.91 15.86 -10.67
N ASN A 55 7.84 16.66 -10.73
CA ASN A 55 7.77 18.01 -10.19
C ASN A 55 7.02 18.09 -8.84
N ASP A 56 6.62 16.96 -8.25
CA ASP A 56 6.05 16.92 -6.91
C ASP A 56 7.19 16.92 -5.86
N GLY A 57 6.89 17.38 -4.65
CA GLY A 57 7.74 17.20 -3.48
C GLY A 57 8.83 18.24 -3.29
N ASN A 58 9.67 18.05 -2.28
CA ASN A 58 10.68 19.04 -1.91
C ASN A 58 12.05 18.74 -2.52
N GLU A 59 12.82 19.77 -2.89
CA GLU A 59 14.20 19.57 -3.36
C GLU A 59 15.06 19.00 -2.21
N LEU A 60 15.59 17.81 -2.41
CA LEU A 60 16.49 17.13 -1.47
C LEU A 60 17.95 17.35 -1.84
N ALA A 61 18.24 17.34 -3.15
CA ALA A 61 19.53 17.67 -3.73
C ALA A 61 19.31 18.15 -5.16
N HIS A 62 20.37 18.63 -5.83
CA HIS A 62 20.29 19.08 -7.21
C HIS A 62 19.62 18.02 -8.10
N GLU A 63 18.49 18.39 -8.73
CA GLU A 63 17.65 17.54 -9.57
C GLU A 63 17.05 16.29 -8.88
N ARG A 64 17.08 16.22 -7.55
CA ARG A 64 16.45 15.16 -6.76
C ARG A 64 15.37 15.74 -5.86
N ARG A 65 14.12 15.34 -6.09
CA ARG A 65 12.99 15.69 -5.24
C ARG A 65 12.62 14.51 -4.34
N LEU A 66 12.17 14.84 -3.14
CA LEU A 66 11.66 13.93 -2.14
C LEU A 66 10.16 14.17 -2.00
N THR A 67 9.36 13.19 -2.41
CA THR A 67 7.90 13.24 -2.44
C THR A 67 7.26 12.61 -1.22
N ASP A 68 7.91 11.59 -0.63
CA ASP A 68 7.32 10.77 0.41
C ASP A 68 8.37 10.05 1.26
N LEU A 69 7.96 9.66 2.47
CA LEU A 69 8.66 8.73 3.35
C LEU A 69 7.69 7.61 3.73
N ASN A 70 8.10 6.36 3.51
CA ASN A 70 7.24 5.21 3.73
C ASN A 70 7.80 4.29 4.81
N TYR A 71 6.94 3.81 5.69
CA TYR A 71 7.26 2.76 6.63
C TYR A 71 6.07 1.82 6.78
N ALA A 72 6.22 0.58 6.32
CA ALA A 72 5.10 -0.36 6.23
C ALA A 72 3.90 0.29 5.52
N ASP A 73 2.74 0.37 6.17
CA ASP A 73 1.51 1.01 5.70
C ASP A 73 1.44 2.53 5.93
N ASP A 74 2.38 3.11 6.69
CA ASP A 74 2.43 4.55 6.93
C ASP A 74 3.15 5.28 5.79
N ILE A 75 2.50 6.30 5.22
CA ILE A 75 3.04 7.17 4.18
C ILE A 75 3.01 8.63 4.68
N ALA A 76 4.15 9.30 4.64
CA ALA A 76 4.25 10.73 4.90
C ALA A 76 4.59 11.47 3.59
N LEU A 77 3.61 12.18 3.03
CA LEU A 77 3.80 13.01 1.83
C LEU A 77 4.50 14.33 2.20
N LEU A 78 5.37 14.77 1.30
CA LEU A 78 6.15 15.99 1.43
C LEU A 78 5.83 16.89 0.25
N ALA A 79 5.42 18.13 0.51
CA ALA A 79 5.04 19.11 -0.50
C ALA A 79 5.53 20.52 -0.12
N GLN A 80 5.56 21.43 -1.09
CA GLN A 80 5.94 22.84 -0.92
C GLN A 80 4.75 23.73 -0.53
N SER A 81 3.52 23.25 -0.76
CA SER A 81 2.29 23.98 -0.47
C SER A 81 1.17 23.04 -0.05
N PHE A 82 0.14 23.61 0.57
CA PHE A 82 -1.07 22.87 0.90
C PHE A 82 -1.81 22.36 -0.35
N ASP A 83 -1.87 23.16 -1.41
CA ASP A 83 -2.55 22.78 -2.65
C ASP A 83 -1.84 21.61 -3.35
N GLU A 84 -0.51 21.62 -3.37
CA GLU A 84 0.29 20.50 -3.87
C GLU A 84 0.07 19.24 -3.01
N LEU A 85 0.11 19.38 -1.67
CA LEU A 85 -0.15 18.26 -0.75
C LEU A 85 -1.54 17.64 -0.99
N GLN A 86 -2.56 18.49 -1.14
CA GLN A 86 -3.94 18.04 -1.38
C GLN A 86 -4.08 17.33 -2.73
N SER A 87 -3.36 17.78 -3.76
CA SER A 87 -3.33 17.13 -5.07
C SER A 87 -2.63 15.77 -5.01
N MET A 88 -1.46 15.70 -4.36
CA MET A 88 -0.70 14.47 -4.16
C MET A 88 -1.53 13.43 -3.38
N GLU A 89 -2.15 13.85 -2.26
CA GLU A 89 -2.99 12.98 -1.42
C GLU A 89 -4.18 12.42 -2.21
N SER A 90 -4.87 13.25 -2.97
CA SER A 90 -5.99 12.81 -3.83
C SER A 90 -5.55 11.74 -4.83
N ARG A 91 -4.41 11.95 -5.51
CA ARG A 91 -3.88 11.01 -6.52
C ARG A 91 -3.40 9.70 -5.89
N VAL A 92 -2.72 9.77 -4.75
CA VAL A 92 -2.29 8.58 -4.00
C VAL A 92 -3.50 7.78 -3.54
N ASN A 93 -4.51 8.44 -2.99
CA ASN A 93 -5.75 7.81 -2.54
C ASN A 93 -6.53 7.14 -3.71
N GLU A 94 -6.61 7.78 -4.87
CA GLU A 94 -7.19 7.18 -6.09
C GLU A 94 -6.41 5.93 -6.53
N GLY A 95 -5.08 6.02 -6.55
CA GLY A 95 -4.21 4.88 -6.86
C GLY A 95 -4.36 3.73 -5.86
N ALA A 96 -4.40 4.04 -4.57
CA ALA A 96 -4.57 3.09 -3.47
C ALA A 96 -5.91 2.32 -3.58
N LYS A 97 -7.01 3.02 -3.85
CA LYS A 97 -8.32 2.40 -4.08
C LYS A 97 -8.30 1.43 -5.26
N SER A 98 -7.55 1.74 -6.32
CA SER A 98 -7.46 0.88 -7.51
C SER A 98 -6.78 -0.48 -7.24
N VAL A 99 -5.97 -0.57 -6.19
CA VAL A 99 -5.30 -1.80 -5.74
C VAL A 99 -5.98 -2.44 -4.53
N GLY A 100 -7.11 -1.89 -4.08
CA GLY A 100 -7.90 -2.43 -2.96
C GLY A 100 -7.39 -2.03 -1.58
N PHE A 101 -6.56 -0.99 -1.48
CA PHE A 101 -6.30 -0.31 -0.22
C PHE A 101 -7.49 0.58 0.13
N ALA A 102 -7.76 0.70 1.43
CA ALA A 102 -8.93 1.38 1.97
C ALA A 102 -8.51 2.67 2.69
#